data_AF-A0A7R9K102-F1
#
_entry.id   AF-A0A7R9K102-F1
#
_cell.length_a   1.000
_cell.length_b   1.000
_cell.length_c   1.000
_cell.angle_alpha   90.00
_cell.angle_beta   90.00
_cell.angle_gamma   90.00
#
_symmetry.space_group_name_H-M   'P 1'
#
loop_
_entity.id
_entity.type
_entity.pdbx_description
1 polymer ?
#
loop_
_entity_poly.entity_id
_entity_poly.type
_entity_poly.pdbx_seq_one_letter_code
_entity_poly.pdbx_strand_id
1 'polypeptide(L)'
;MRTKTFVLFLMCVIATSVILILVGNKRPTIESIVSETHKQLHNLKTFKENLENAEEKRLVADDKYLTLLGFVEQPRQFPGDVRDGQEQQGVGFARNTAHFLPNHTTLIYNLGLSQYGLQMLQANCNSSRCVIVNFDLELFPSHVEEERLHAYRPLVIQDALNKAGVVLFLECDHRLVSGQLELLVKQATEEGGVVSWATYHPTSSLTHPKMFDYFQTTAESFLFLPMVEASTLLLVNVEGVHAKIMLPWVQCALTQDCILPIGAQSGGCRFNKKPQYRYSGCHRYDGSALNIVLGLYFGFDEKRYTCKGKERYFRKVTMETAAAEMAGLEGNATEATSISKDFSYISSHDLTYEHITVNHRPTVFSLYINNQSGADAELLSALNHGQGLALHLTTQSDILLLA
;
A
#
# COMPACT_ATOMS: atom_id res chain seq x y z
N MET A 1 62.69 39.65 -18.01
CA MET A 1 61.24 39.35 -17.91
C MET A 1 60.90 38.04 -17.20
N ARG A 2 61.75 36.98 -17.23
CA ARG A 2 61.42 35.68 -16.61
C ARG A 2 61.43 35.62 -15.07
N THR A 3 62.25 36.43 -14.38
CA THR A 3 62.36 36.37 -12.91
C THR A 3 61.14 36.94 -12.20
N LYS A 4 60.49 37.97 -12.77
CA LYS A 4 59.29 38.60 -12.19
C LYS A 4 58.09 37.64 -12.23
N THR A 5 57.94 36.89 -13.31
CA THR A 5 56.88 35.88 -13.46
C THR A 5 57.05 34.71 -12.50
N PHE A 6 58.30 34.29 -12.24
CA PHE A 6 58.61 33.21 -11.31
C PHE A 6 58.28 33.59 -9.86
N VAL A 7 58.61 34.81 -9.44
CA VAL A 7 58.29 35.31 -8.09
C VAL A 7 56.78 35.41 -7.89
N LEU A 8 56.04 35.86 -8.92
CA LEU A 8 54.58 35.99 -8.85
C LEU A 8 53.88 34.62 -8.73
N PHE A 9 54.42 33.60 -9.42
CA PHE A 9 53.94 32.22 -9.29
C PHE A 9 54.20 31.67 -7.87
N LEU A 10 55.39 31.89 -7.32
CA LEU A 10 55.74 31.43 -5.96
C LEU A 10 54.82 32.07 -4.90
N MET A 11 54.53 33.37 -5.04
CA MET A 11 53.61 34.07 -4.13
C MET A 11 52.17 33.54 -4.23
N CYS A 12 51.70 33.18 -5.43
CA CYS A 12 50.39 32.55 -5.60
C CYS A 12 50.32 31.19 -4.90
N VAL A 13 51.35 30.34 -5.01
CA VAL A 13 51.38 29.01 -4.37
C VAL A 13 51.40 29.13 -2.84
N ILE A 14 52.14 30.11 -2.30
CA ILE A 14 52.18 30.35 -0.86
C ILE A 14 50.81 30.87 -0.38
N ALA A 15 50.20 31.81 -1.11
CA ALA A 15 48.89 32.36 -0.77
C ALA A 15 47.79 31.28 -0.77
N THR A 16 47.76 30.40 -1.78
CA THR A 16 46.78 29.30 -1.83
C THR A 16 47.02 28.27 -0.73
N SER A 17 48.28 27.99 -0.38
CA SER A 17 48.62 27.08 0.72
C SER A 17 48.15 27.65 2.07
N VAL A 18 48.34 28.96 2.30
CA VAL A 18 47.86 29.64 3.51
C VAL A 18 46.33 29.67 3.56
N ILE A 19 45.65 29.91 2.44
CA ILE A 19 44.18 29.87 2.37
C ILE A 19 43.64 28.46 2.67
N LEU A 20 44.27 27.40 2.15
CA LEU A 20 43.86 26.02 2.46
C LEU A 20 44.07 25.67 3.93
N ILE A 21 45.12 26.18 4.57
CA ILE A 21 45.36 25.97 6.01
C ILE A 21 44.34 26.76 6.85
N LEU A 22 43.96 27.97 6.43
CA LEU A 22 42.99 28.81 7.14
C LEU A 22 41.54 28.34 6.96
N VAL A 23 41.20 27.77 5.79
CA VAL A 23 39.85 27.27 5.49
C VAL A 23 39.68 25.79 5.89
N GLY A 24 40.77 25.01 5.92
CA GLY A 24 40.76 23.57 6.14
C GLY A 24 40.58 23.09 7.59
N ASN A 25 40.26 23.97 8.54
CA ASN A 25 40.09 23.60 9.95
C ASN A 25 38.61 23.37 10.32
N LYS A 26 38.01 22.35 9.71
CA LYS A 26 36.87 21.63 10.28
C LYS A 26 37.23 20.15 10.35
N ARG A 27 37.88 19.75 11.44
CA ARG A 27 38.03 18.32 11.76
C ARG A 27 36.63 17.79 12.12
N PRO A 28 36.09 16.80 11.40
CA PRO A 28 34.92 16.09 11.87
C PRO A 28 35.24 15.38 13.18
N THR A 29 34.31 15.43 14.13
CA THR A 29 34.43 14.81 15.45
C THR A 29 34.61 13.30 15.30
N ILE A 30 35.48 12.66 16.10
CA ILE A 30 35.73 11.21 16.02
C ILE A 30 34.42 10.41 16.17
N GLU A 31 33.47 10.91 16.96
CA GLU A 31 32.14 10.33 17.10
C GLU A 31 31.35 10.28 15.79
N SER A 32 31.43 11.32 14.93
CA SER A 32 30.74 11.31 13.65
C SER A 32 31.40 10.34 12.67
N ILE A 33 32.73 10.24 12.69
CA ILE A 33 33.48 9.26 11.88
C ILE A 33 33.15 7.83 12.32
N VAL A 34 33.11 7.56 13.63
CA VAL A 34 32.80 6.24 14.17
C VAL A 34 31.33 5.87 13.89
N SER A 35 30.39 6.82 14.02
CA SER A 35 28.98 6.56 13.68
C SER A 35 28.78 6.30 12.19
N GLU A 36 29.45 7.07 11.33
CA GLU A 36 29.35 6.90 9.87
C GLU A 36 30.01 5.59 9.43
N THR A 37 31.13 5.23 10.07
CA THR A 37 31.83 3.96 9.81
C THR A 37 30.98 2.77 10.27
N HIS A 38 30.35 2.83 11.45
CA HIS A 38 29.42 1.78 11.90
C HIS A 38 28.21 1.66 10.99
N LYS A 39 27.66 2.78 10.50
CA LYS A 39 26.55 2.80 9.53
C LYS A 39 26.96 2.13 8.22
N GLN A 40 28.15 2.43 7.69
CA GLN A 40 28.64 1.78 6.47
C GLN A 40 28.95 0.29 6.66
N LEU A 41 29.51 -0.09 7.81
CA LEU A 41 29.81 -1.49 8.12
C LEU A 41 28.54 -2.32 8.31
N HIS A 42 27.51 -1.74 8.94
CA HIS A 42 26.19 -2.34 9.06
C HIS A 42 25.56 -2.55 7.68
N ASN A 43 25.56 -1.52 6.84
CA ASN A 43 25.03 -1.61 5.47
C ASN A 43 25.75 -2.69 4.64
N LEU A 44 27.06 -2.84 4.79
CA LEU A 44 27.83 -3.88 4.11
C LEU A 44 27.46 -5.29 4.60
N LYS A 45 27.23 -5.44 5.92
CA LYS A 45 26.81 -6.72 6.51
C LYS A 45 25.41 -7.11 6.03
N THR A 46 24.46 -6.17 6.09
CA THR A 46 23.10 -6.36 5.55
C THR A 46 23.13 -6.67 4.05
N PHE A 47 24.00 -6.00 3.28
CA PHE A 47 24.17 -6.31 1.85
C PHE A 47 24.67 -7.75 1.62
N LYS A 48 25.64 -8.21 2.41
CA LYS A 48 26.15 -9.59 2.32
C LYS A 48 25.08 -10.62 2.67
N GLU A 49 24.33 -10.40 3.75
CA GLU A 49 23.23 -11.28 4.17
C GLU A 49 22.09 -11.31 3.14
N ASN A 50 21.74 -10.15 2.57
CA ASN A 50 20.77 -10.06 1.48
C ASN A 50 21.24 -10.80 0.23
N LEU A 51 22.55 -10.77 -0.07
CA LEU A 51 23.12 -11.49 -1.21
C LEU A 51 23.05 -13.02 -1.01
N GLU A 52 23.41 -13.52 0.18
CA GLU A 52 23.29 -14.95 0.51
C GLU A 52 21.82 -15.42 0.46
N ASN A 53 20.88 -14.63 0.99
CA ASN A 53 19.44 -14.93 0.93
C ASN A 53 18.87 -14.88 -0.50
N ALA A 54 19.35 -13.96 -1.34
CA ALA A 54 18.97 -13.87 -2.75
C ALA A 54 19.54 -15.04 -3.58
N GLU A 55 20.73 -15.54 -3.26
CA GLU A 55 21.31 -16.73 -3.88
C GLU A 55 20.51 -18.00 -3.55
N GLU A 56 20.06 -18.13 -2.30
CA GLU A 56 19.21 -19.25 -1.86
C GLU A 56 17.71 -19.03 -2.18
N LYS A 57 17.33 -17.84 -2.65
CA LYS A 57 15.96 -17.42 -2.96
C LYS A 57 14.97 -17.67 -1.82
N ARG A 58 15.41 -17.46 -0.58
CA ARG A 58 14.55 -17.65 0.60
C ARG A 58 13.79 -16.36 0.91
N LEU A 59 12.51 -16.51 1.26
CA LEU A 59 11.72 -15.43 1.85
C LEU A 59 12.16 -15.23 3.31
N VAL A 60 13.28 -14.53 3.50
CA VAL A 60 13.78 -14.11 4.80
C VAL A 60 13.65 -12.60 4.86
N ALA A 61 12.70 -12.12 5.67
CA ALA A 61 12.63 -10.73 6.06
C ALA A 61 13.31 -10.55 7.41
N ASP A 62 13.94 -9.40 7.63
CA ASP A 62 14.54 -9.05 8.91
C ASP A 62 13.46 -9.05 10.01
N ASP A 63 13.73 -9.76 11.11
CA ASP A 63 12.84 -9.90 12.27
C ASP A 63 12.42 -8.54 12.83
N LYS A 64 13.27 -7.50 12.70
CA LYS A 64 12.94 -6.12 13.08
C LYS A 64 11.69 -5.62 12.34
N TYR A 65 11.60 -5.83 11.03
CA TYR A 65 10.46 -5.38 10.22
C TYR A 65 9.21 -6.19 10.54
N LEU A 66 9.35 -7.50 10.71
CA LEU A 66 8.24 -8.37 11.07
C LEU A 66 7.67 -7.99 12.44
N THR A 67 8.53 -7.70 13.40
CA THR A 67 8.15 -7.21 14.73
C THR A 67 7.35 -5.91 14.66
N LEU A 68 7.83 -4.94 13.86
CA LEU A 68 7.16 -3.65 13.66
C LEU A 68 5.75 -3.82 13.04
N LEU A 69 5.59 -4.78 12.15
CA LEU A 69 4.32 -5.14 11.50
C LEU A 69 3.45 -6.05 12.36
N GLY A 70 3.79 -6.23 13.64
CA GLY A 70 2.97 -6.98 14.60
C GLY A 70 2.95 -8.49 14.38
N PHE A 71 3.95 -9.06 13.68
CA PHE A 71 4.23 -10.50 13.74
C PHE A 71 4.91 -10.84 15.09
N VAL A 72 4.18 -10.60 16.20
CA VAL A 72 4.64 -10.74 17.59
C VAL A 72 3.52 -11.29 18.47
N GLU A 73 3.85 -11.83 19.65
CA GLU A 73 2.83 -12.40 20.57
C GLU A 73 1.82 -11.36 21.11
N GLN A 74 2.19 -10.07 21.26
CA GLN A 74 1.29 -8.96 21.66
C GLN A 74 1.70 -7.58 21.10
N PRO A 75 0.95 -6.97 20.15
CA PRO A 75 1.37 -5.73 19.50
C PRO A 75 0.82 -4.43 20.13
N ARG A 76 1.62 -3.34 20.07
CA ARG A 76 1.22 -1.93 20.27
C ARG A 76 1.98 -1.01 19.30
N GLN A 77 1.33 0.07 18.87
CA GLN A 77 1.77 0.94 17.75
C GLN A 77 2.04 2.40 18.17
N PHE A 78 2.96 3.06 17.45
CA PHE A 78 3.35 4.48 17.58
C PHE A 78 3.72 5.11 16.21
N PRO A 79 3.65 6.45 16.01
CA PRO A 79 3.86 7.11 14.69
C PRO A 79 5.03 8.15 14.57
N GLY A 80 5.45 8.48 13.32
CA GLY A 80 6.34 9.60 12.88
C GLY A 80 6.37 9.88 11.33
N ASP A 81 6.52 11.16 10.90
CA ASP A 81 6.37 11.93 9.59
C ASP A 81 6.75 11.31 8.19
N VAL A 82 6.65 11.90 6.96
CA VAL A 82 5.71 12.70 6.08
C VAL A 82 6.35 12.93 4.65
N ARG A 83 5.60 12.81 3.52
CA ARG A 83 5.88 12.95 2.03
C ARG A 83 4.66 13.07 1.03
N ASP A 84 4.63 14.09 0.18
CA ASP A 84 3.45 14.66 -0.54
C ASP A 84 2.73 13.90 -1.71
N GLY A 85 1.44 14.22 -1.93
CA GLY A 85 0.67 14.00 -3.17
C GLY A 85 -0.74 13.40 -3.01
N GLN A 86 -1.68 13.72 -3.91
CA GLN A 86 -3.05 13.17 -4.07
C GLN A 86 -4.14 13.50 -3.04
N GLU A 87 -4.08 14.68 -2.46
CA GLU A 87 -4.87 15.00 -1.26
C GLU A 87 -6.37 15.11 -1.55
N GLN A 88 -6.69 15.44 -2.80
CA GLN A 88 -8.05 15.46 -3.33
C GLN A 88 -8.69 14.06 -3.39
N GLN A 89 -7.93 13.01 -3.73
CA GLN A 89 -8.43 11.64 -3.71
C GLN A 89 -8.73 11.19 -2.28
N GLY A 90 -7.82 11.51 -1.34
CA GLY A 90 -8.00 11.22 0.08
C GLY A 90 -9.26 11.88 0.67
N VAL A 91 -9.52 13.14 0.33
CA VAL A 91 -10.74 13.86 0.75
C VAL A 91 -12.00 13.23 0.16
N GLY A 92 -12.02 13.00 -1.16
CA GLY A 92 -13.17 12.39 -1.83
C GLY A 92 -13.49 11.00 -1.27
N PHE A 93 -12.45 10.25 -0.94
CA PHE A 93 -12.54 8.94 -0.32
C PHE A 93 -13.06 8.97 1.11
N ALA A 94 -12.50 9.83 1.99
CA ALA A 94 -12.97 9.98 3.37
C ALA A 94 -14.47 10.30 3.43
N ARG A 95 -14.94 11.19 2.55
CA ARG A 95 -16.36 11.56 2.46
C ARG A 95 -17.22 10.42 1.93
N ASN A 96 -16.75 9.72 0.89
CA ASN A 96 -17.46 8.59 0.31
C ASN A 96 -17.65 7.43 1.29
N THR A 97 -16.63 7.12 2.09
CA THR A 97 -16.68 6.07 3.10
C THR A 97 -17.59 6.47 4.26
N ALA A 98 -17.50 7.71 4.74
CA ALA A 98 -18.43 8.23 5.75
C ALA A 98 -19.90 8.17 5.29
N HIS A 99 -20.17 8.34 3.99
CA HIS A 99 -21.51 8.25 3.42
C HIS A 99 -22.03 6.80 3.35
N PHE A 100 -21.27 5.89 2.77
CA PHE A 100 -21.72 4.50 2.54
C PHE A 100 -21.57 3.61 3.77
N LEU A 101 -20.70 3.96 4.71
CA LEU A 101 -20.31 3.12 5.85
C LEU A 101 -20.26 3.94 7.16
N PRO A 102 -21.32 4.67 7.53
CA PRO A 102 -21.29 5.61 8.66
C PRO A 102 -21.01 4.95 10.02
N ASN A 103 -21.25 3.65 10.14
CA ASN A 103 -21.06 2.88 11.37
C ASN A 103 -19.71 2.14 11.45
N HIS A 104 -18.84 2.34 10.46
CA HIS A 104 -17.54 1.68 10.40
C HIS A 104 -16.41 2.67 10.60
N THR A 105 -15.33 2.22 11.25
CA THR A 105 -14.15 3.07 11.42
C THR A 105 -13.28 2.99 10.17
N THR A 106 -13.17 4.12 9.47
CA THR A 106 -12.22 4.41 8.40
C THR A 106 -10.83 4.68 8.96
N LEU A 107 -9.84 3.82 8.73
CA LEU A 107 -8.43 4.22 8.88
C LEU A 107 -7.96 4.80 7.54
N ILE A 108 -7.09 5.81 7.56
CA ILE A 108 -6.48 6.41 6.37
C ILE A 108 -4.97 6.46 6.60
N TYR A 109 -4.22 5.70 5.82
CA TYR A 109 -2.78 5.62 5.98
C TYR A 109 -2.11 6.80 5.29
N ASN A 110 -1.52 7.67 6.10
CA ASN A 110 -0.60 8.69 5.64
C ASN A 110 0.76 8.04 5.39
N LEU A 111 1.05 7.77 4.12
CA LEU A 111 2.36 7.36 3.62
C LEU A 111 3.24 8.55 3.24
N GLY A 112 2.69 9.74 3.44
CA GLY A 112 3.50 10.89 3.49
C GLY A 112 2.73 12.22 3.52
N LEU A 113 1.84 12.58 2.61
CA LEU A 113 1.11 13.87 2.51
C LEU A 113 1.81 15.19 2.93
N SER A 114 1.70 16.20 2.07
CA SER A 114 2.15 17.57 2.39
C SER A 114 1.45 18.09 3.64
N GLN A 115 2.08 19.05 4.35
CA GLN A 115 1.42 19.66 5.51
C GLN A 115 0.03 20.23 5.14
N TYR A 116 -0.06 20.88 3.97
CA TYR A 116 -1.33 21.35 3.41
C TYR A 116 -2.29 20.19 3.15
N GLY A 117 -1.79 19.15 2.52
CA GLY A 117 -2.50 17.93 2.22
C GLY A 117 -3.08 17.19 3.43
N LEU A 118 -2.28 17.07 4.48
CA LEU A 118 -2.64 16.48 5.75
C LEU A 118 -3.70 17.32 6.46
N GLN A 119 -3.55 18.65 6.46
CA GLN A 119 -4.57 19.56 7.02
C GLN A 119 -5.90 19.44 6.27
N MET A 120 -5.85 19.37 4.93
CA MET A 120 -7.03 19.15 4.09
C MET A 120 -7.72 17.83 4.40
N LEU A 121 -6.94 16.75 4.54
CA LEU A 121 -7.47 15.44 4.91
C LEU A 121 -8.08 15.46 6.32
N GLN A 122 -7.39 16.04 7.30
CA GLN A 122 -7.86 16.17 8.68
C GLN A 122 -9.18 16.94 8.76
N ALA A 123 -9.34 18.02 7.99
CA ALA A 123 -10.58 18.78 7.92
C ALA A 123 -11.78 17.96 7.42
N ASN A 124 -11.52 16.96 6.56
CA ASN A 124 -12.56 16.08 5.99
C ASN A 124 -12.65 14.71 6.70
N CYS A 125 -11.73 14.41 7.61
CA CYS A 125 -11.65 13.22 8.44
C CYS A 125 -11.86 13.61 9.92
N ASN A 126 -12.92 14.38 10.18
CA ASN A 126 -13.16 15.04 11.47
C ASN A 126 -14.19 14.30 12.36
N SER A 127 -14.44 13.02 12.10
CA SER A 127 -15.34 12.17 12.88
C SER A 127 -14.55 11.19 13.76
N SER A 128 -15.17 10.70 14.84
CA SER A 128 -14.58 9.63 15.68
C SER A 128 -14.42 8.29 14.93
N ARG A 129 -14.98 8.18 13.73
CA ARG A 129 -14.95 7.02 12.85
C ARG A 129 -13.95 7.20 11.71
N CYS A 130 -13.17 8.27 11.69
CA CYS A 130 -12.13 8.48 10.70
C CYS A 130 -10.79 8.72 11.42
N VAL A 131 -9.79 7.89 11.15
CA VAL A 131 -8.50 7.89 11.84
C VAL A 131 -7.39 7.98 10.80
N ILE A 132 -6.62 9.04 10.85
CA ILE A 132 -5.41 9.16 10.03
C ILE A 132 -4.27 8.45 10.76
N VAL A 133 -3.78 7.36 10.17
CA VAL A 133 -2.66 6.57 10.67
C VAL A 133 -1.41 7.02 9.94
N ASN A 134 -0.45 7.58 10.67
CA ASN A 134 0.82 7.93 10.08
C ASN A 134 1.74 6.71 10.06
N PHE A 135 2.21 6.32 8.87
CA PHE A 135 2.96 5.09 8.67
C PHE A 135 4.31 5.40 8.02
N ASP A 136 5.36 5.34 8.83
CA ASP A 136 6.72 5.72 8.46
C ASP A 136 7.38 4.64 7.59
N LEU A 137 7.49 4.92 6.29
CA LEU A 137 8.13 4.02 5.34
C LEU A 137 9.66 4.03 5.43
N GLU A 138 10.27 5.06 6.03
CA GLU A 138 11.73 5.16 6.18
C GLU A 138 12.27 4.09 7.14
N LEU A 139 11.39 3.50 7.95
CA LEU A 139 11.70 2.37 8.83
C LEU A 139 11.92 1.06 8.07
N PHE A 140 11.58 0.98 6.79
CA PHE A 140 11.63 -0.21 5.95
C PHE A 140 12.71 -0.08 4.85
N PRO A 141 13.05 -1.16 4.12
CA PRO A 141 13.99 -1.07 3.00
C PRO A 141 13.56 -0.03 1.97
N SER A 142 14.51 0.72 1.41
CA SER A 142 14.22 1.90 0.58
C SER A 142 13.36 1.62 -0.66
N HIS A 143 13.36 0.40 -1.20
CA HIS A 143 12.50 0.05 -2.33
C HIS A 143 11.01 0.00 -1.94
N VAL A 144 10.67 -0.13 -0.65
CA VAL A 144 9.29 -0.13 -0.17
C VAL A 144 8.58 1.20 -0.47
N GLU A 145 9.33 2.30 -0.41
CA GLU A 145 8.86 3.65 -0.75
C GLU A 145 8.65 3.86 -2.26
N GLU A 146 9.14 2.95 -3.12
CA GLU A 146 8.94 3.07 -4.55
C GLU A 146 7.48 2.79 -4.90
N GLU A 147 6.73 3.86 -5.10
CA GLU A 147 5.30 3.84 -5.38
C GLU A 147 4.90 2.85 -6.48
N ARG A 148 5.69 2.78 -7.57
CA ARG A 148 5.45 1.87 -8.70
C ARG A 148 5.42 0.40 -8.30
N LEU A 149 6.08 0.03 -7.21
CA LEU A 149 6.16 -1.34 -6.71
C LEU A 149 4.96 -1.69 -5.84
N HIS A 150 4.30 -0.68 -5.27
CA HIS A 150 3.26 -0.82 -4.26
C HIS A 150 3.67 -1.76 -3.11
N ALA A 151 4.97 -1.84 -2.82
CA ALA A 151 5.52 -2.75 -1.81
C ALA A 151 5.08 -2.39 -0.38
N TYR A 152 4.70 -1.13 -0.14
CA TYR A 152 4.05 -0.70 1.12
C TYR A 152 2.66 -1.31 1.33
N ARG A 153 1.96 -1.76 0.28
CA ARG A 153 0.56 -2.22 0.36
C ARG A 153 0.38 -3.38 1.35
N PRO A 154 1.13 -4.50 1.23
CA PRO A 154 1.04 -5.58 2.22
C PRO A 154 1.39 -5.14 3.65
N LEU A 155 2.29 -4.16 3.81
CA LEU A 155 2.71 -3.65 5.12
C LEU A 155 1.56 -2.91 5.82
N VAL A 156 0.91 -1.97 5.11
CA VAL A 156 -0.22 -1.23 5.68
C VAL A 156 -1.43 -2.13 5.93
N ILE A 157 -1.69 -3.10 5.04
CA ILE A 157 -2.78 -4.06 5.22
C ILE A 157 -2.54 -4.91 6.47
N GLN A 158 -1.31 -5.40 6.67
CA GLN A 158 -0.96 -6.17 7.86
C GLN A 158 -1.12 -5.34 9.14
N ASP A 159 -0.57 -4.13 9.14
CA ASP A 159 -0.64 -3.23 10.29
C ASP A 159 -2.10 -2.91 10.68
N ALA A 160 -3.00 -2.81 9.71
CA ALA A 160 -4.41 -2.60 9.98
C ALA A 160 -5.18 -3.86 10.36
N LEU A 161 -4.83 -5.03 9.81
CA LEU A 161 -5.39 -6.31 10.25
C LEU A 161 -5.14 -6.53 11.74
N ASN A 162 -3.97 -6.12 12.23
CA ASN A 162 -3.65 -6.13 13.66
C ASN A 162 -4.51 -5.16 14.49
N LYS A 163 -4.99 -4.05 13.89
CA LYS A 163 -5.84 -3.05 14.57
C LYS A 163 -7.33 -3.42 14.57
N ALA A 164 -7.82 -3.98 13.46
CA ALA A 164 -9.25 -4.07 13.18
C ALA A 164 -9.80 -5.50 13.06
N GLY A 165 -8.95 -6.51 12.83
CA GLY A 165 -9.37 -7.91 12.67
C GLY A 165 -10.08 -8.22 11.34
N VAL A 166 -10.89 -7.31 10.81
CA VAL A 166 -11.48 -7.37 9.46
C VAL A 166 -11.16 -6.08 8.72
N VAL A 167 -10.77 -6.20 7.46
CA VAL A 167 -10.25 -5.09 6.66
C VAL A 167 -10.82 -5.17 5.26
N LEU A 168 -11.57 -4.16 4.84
CA LEU A 168 -11.79 -3.87 3.42
C LEU A 168 -10.77 -2.81 2.99
N PHE A 169 -9.67 -3.26 2.39
CA PHE A 169 -8.68 -2.42 1.76
C PHE A 169 -9.21 -1.89 0.42
N LEU A 170 -9.06 -0.58 0.22
CA LEU A 170 -9.32 0.11 -1.04
C LEU A 170 -8.17 1.08 -1.31
N GLU A 171 -7.71 1.12 -2.55
CA GLU A 171 -6.86 2.20 -3.05
C GLU A 171 -7.61 3.53 -3.06
N CYS A 172 -6.86 4.63 -2.97
CA CYS A 172 -7.42 5.98 -2.85
C CYS A 172 -8.24 6.42 -4.07
N ASP A 173 -7.99 5.83 -5.23
CA ASP A 173 -8.70 6.10 -6.47
C ASP A 173 -9.99 5.27 -6.60
N HIS A 174 -10.36 4.48 -5.60
CA HIS A 174 -11.63 3.77 -5.55
C HIS A 174 -12.68 4.57 -4.75
N ARG A 175 -13.94 4.39 -5.11
CA ARG A 175 -15.11 4.88 -4.37
C ARG A 175 -16.11 3.76 -4.23
N LEU A 176 -16.69 3.63 -3.05
CA LEU A 176 -17.87 2.83 -2.79
C LEU A 176 -19.04 3.36 -3.62
N VAL A 177 -19.83 2.42 -4.15
CA VAL A 177 -21.14 2.69 -4.75
C VAL A 177 -22.27 1.95 -4.01
N SER A 178 -21.92 1.11 -3.03
CA SER A 178 -22.83 0.41 -2.14
C SER A 178 -22.21 0.31 -0.73
N GLY A 179 -23.04 0.36 0.30
CA GLY A 179 -22.66 0.12 1.70
C GLY A 179 -22.98 -1.30 2.19
N GLN A 180 -23.63 -2.13 1.35
CA GLN A 180 -24.07 -3.48 1.72
C GLN A 180 -22.91 -4.47 1.60
N LEU A 181 -22.07 -4.54 2.63
CA LEU A 181 -20.87 -5.39 2.63
C LEU A 181 -21.09 -6.75 3.29
N GLU A 182 -22.29 -7.02 3.81
CA GLU A 182 -22.60 -8.20 4.62
C GLU A 182 -22.34 -9.50 3.85
N LEU A 183 -22.66 -9.52 2.56
CA LEU A 183 -22.40 -10.67 1.69
C LEU A 183 -20.90 -10.92 1.48
N LEU A 184 -20.10 -9.85 1.37
CA LEU A 184 -18.65 -9.96 1.22
C LEU A 184 -18.01 -10.45 2.52
N VAL A 185 -18.41 -9.89 3.66
CA VAL A 185 -17.93 -10.30 4.99
C VAL A 185 -18.29 -11.76 5.27
N LYS A 186 -19.53 -12.14 4.98
CA LYS A 186 -19.96 -13.54 5.09
C LYS A 186 -19.12 -14.46 4.22
N GLN A 187 -18.95 -14.13 2.94
CA GLN A 187 -18.12 -14.93 2.03
C GLN A 187 -16.69 -15.06 2.55
N ALA A 188 -16.05 -13.96 2.96
CA ALA A 188 -14.68 -14.00 3.48
C ALA A 188 -14.58 -14.92 4.70
N THR A 189 -15.54 -14.83 5.62
CA THR A 189 -15.57 -15.60 6.86
C THR A 189 -15.76 -17.10 6.60
N GLU A 190 -16.58 -17.46 5.61
CA GLU A 190 -16.87 -18.86 5.26
C GLU A 190 -15.81 -19.48 4.35
N GLU A 191 -15.08 -18.68 3.57
CA GLU A 191 -14.22 -19.16 2.47
C GLU A 191 -12.73 -18.87 2.67
N GLY A 192 -12.27 -18.85 3.92
CA GLY A 192 -10.83 -18.83 4.22
C GLY A 192 -10.20 -17.44 4.31
N GLY A 193 -11.03 -16.40 4.47
CA GLY A 193 -10.64 -15.10 4.99
C GLY A 193 -10.31 -14.03 3.95
N VAL A 194 -10.55 -14.27 2.65
CA VAL A 194 -10.24 -13.31 1.58
C VAL A 194 -11.38 -13.20 0.58
N VAL A 195 -11.72 -11.97 0.19
CA VAL A 195 -12.49 -11.69 -1.04
C VAL A 195 -11.76 -10.66 -1.88
N SER A 196 -11.63 -10.95 -3.18
CA SER A 196 -10.90 -10.15 -4.16
C SER A 196 -11.64 -10.11 -5.50
N TRP A 197 -11.12 -9.38 -6.49
CA TRP A 197 -11.74 -9.19 -7.80
C TRP A 197 -10.84 -9.70 -8.91
N ALA A 198 -11.30 -10.73 -9.64
CA ALA A 198 -10.54 -11.33 -10.73
C ALA A 198 -10.42 -10.40 -11.94
N THR A 199 -9.23 -10.39 -12.52
CA THR A 199 -8.94 -9.79 -13.83
C THR A 199 -9.01 -10.85 -14.92
N TYR A 200 -8.91 -10.42 -16.18
CA TYR A 200 -8.88 -11.31 -17.34
C TYR A 200 -7.50 -11.94 -17.62
N HIS A 201 -6.45 -11.52 -16.91
CA HIS A 201 -5.09 -11.93 -17.20
C HIS A 201 -4.64 -13.04 -16.24
N PRO A 202 -4.01 -14.13 -16.75
CA PRO A 202 -3.42 -15.14 -15.88
C PRO A 202 -2.28 -14.57 -15.03
N THR A 203 -2.11 -15.08 -13.82
CA THR A 203 -1.04 -14.68 -12.90
C THR A 203 0.34 -14.81 -13.54
N SER A 204 0.60 -15.90 -14.27
CA SER A 204 1.85 -16.14 -15.01
C SER A 204 2.14 -15.12 -16.11
N SER A 205 1.11 -14.47 -16.67
CA SER A 205 1.28 -13.49 -17.75
C SER A 205 1.81 -12.14 -17.25
N LEU A 206 1.59 -11.84 -15.98
CA LEU A 206 1.89 -10.56 -15.33
C LEU A 206 2.93 -10.69 -14.20
N THR A 207 3.53 -11.86 -14.04
CA THR A 207 4.51 -12.16 -12.99
C THR A 207 5.85 -12.50 -13.61
N HIS A 208 6.90 -11.80 -13.18
CA HIS A 208 8.25 -12.08 -13.65
C HIS A 208 8.66 -13.51 -13.23
N PRO A 209 9.20 -14.36 -14.14
CA PRO A 209 9.47 -15.77 -13.85
C PRO A 209 10.30 -16.02 -12.59
N LYS A 210 11.29 -15.18 -12.32
CA LYS A 210 12.15 -15.29 -11.12
C LYS A 210 11.42 -15.11 -9.78
N MET A 211 10.25 -14.47 -9.75
CA MET A 211 9.49 -14.32 -8.50
C MET A 211 8.95 -15.67 -8.01
N PHE A 212 8.54 -16.58 -8.91
CA PHE A 212 8.01 -17.88 -8.53
C PHE A 212 9.00 -18.73 -7.72
N ASP A 213 10.29 -18.56 -7.99
CA ASP A 213 11.36 -19.28 -7.29
C ASP A 213 11.37 -18.97 -5.78
N TYR A 214 11.08 -17.72 -5.38
CA TYR A 214 11.00 -17.32 -3.96
C TYR A 214 9.85 -18.01 -3.22
N PHE A 215 8.79 -18.37 -3.95
CA PHE A 215 7.63 -19.08 -3.42
C PHE A 215 7.70 -20.59 -3.66
N GLN A 216 8.87 -21.12 -4.05
CA GLN A 216 9.10 -22.56 -4.29
C GLN A 216 8.08 -23.18 -5.26
N THR A 217 7.72 -22.43 -6.30
CA THR A 217 6.74 -22.85 -7.31
C THR A 217 7.22 -22.43 -8.70
N THR A 218 6.44 -22.71 -9.73
CA THR A 218 6.78 -22.37 -11.11
C THR A 218 5.63 -21.68 -11.81
N ALA A 219 5.92 -20.95 -12.89
CA ALA A 219 4.91 -20.23 -13.66
C ALA A 219 3.85 -21.18 -14.27
N GLU A 220 4.21 -22.44 -14.50
CA GLU A 220 3.34 -23.48 -15.08
C GLU A 220 2.08 -23.73 -14.23
N SER A 221 2.20 -23.68 -12.91
CA SER A 221 1.06 -23.82 -11.99
C SER A 221 0.06 -22.66 -12.10
N PHE A 222 0.45 -21.55 -12.71
CA PHE A 222 -0.30 -20.29 -12.75
C PHE A 222 -0.77 -19.90 -14.16
N LEU A 223 -0.60 -20.78 -15.17
CA LEU A 223 -0.98 -20.47 -16.56
C LEU A 223 -2.47 -20.19 -16.74
N PHE A 224 -3.31 -20.77 -15.90
CA PHE A 224 -4.77 -20.66 -16.01
C PHE A 224 -5.42 -20.06 -14.77
N LEU A 225 -4.62 -19.65 -13.78
CA LEU A 225 -5.13 -18.97 -12.59
C LEU A 225 -5.27 -17.47 -12.87
N PRO A 226 -6.49 -16.90 -12.91
CA PRO A 226 -6.66 -15.47 -13.11
C PRO A 226 -5.98 -14.67 -12.00
N MET A 227 -5.30 -13.59 -12.37
CA MET A 227 -4.80 -12.61 -11.43
C MET A 227 -5.97 -11.81 -10.86
N VAL A 228 -5.97 -11.56 -9.56
CA VAL A 228 -6.91 -10.66 -8.88
C VAL A 228 -6.29 -9.29 -8.65
N GLU A 229 -7.13 -8.27 -8.56
CA GLU A 229 -6.73 -6.90 -8.25
C GLU A 229 -6.29 -6.78 -6.79
N ALA A 230 -5.08 -6.26 -6.57
CA ALA A 230 -4.59 -5.92 -5.24
C ALA A 230 -5.10 -4.55 -4.75
N SER A 231 -5.73 -3.76 -5.63
CA SER A 231 -6.26 -2.43 -5.31
C SER A 231 -7.55 -2.45 -4.48
N THR A 232 -8.16 -3.62 -4.32
CA THR A 232 -9.40 -3.79 -3.55
C THR A 232 -9.44 -5.21 -3.00
N LEU A 233 -9.40 -5.34 -1.68
CA LEU A 233 -9.32 -6.62 -0.99
C LEU A 233 -10.12 -6.57 0.31
N LEU A 234 -10.93 -7.58 0.57
CA LEU A 234 -11.47 -7.83 1.90
C LEU A 234 -10.67 -8.96 2.54
N LEU A 235 -10.14 -8.73 3.74
CA LEU A 235 -9.35 -9.68 4.50
C LEU A 235 -9.88 -9.82 5.93
N VAL A 236 -9.88 -11.06 6.45
CA VAL A 236 -10.19 -11.39 7.85
C VAL A 236 -8.92 -11.96 8.49
N ASN A 237 -8.52 -11.42 9.63
CA ASN A 237 -7.29 -11.77 10.34
C ASN A 237 -7.43 -13.09 11.10
N VAL A 238 -7.62 -14.19 10.36
CA VAL A 238 -7.53 -15.57 10.87
C VAL A 238 -6.11 -16.11 10.69
N GLU A 239 -5.75 -17.15 11.45
CA GLU A 239 -4.40 -17.76 11.43
C GLU A 239 -3.92 -18.07 10.00
N GLY A 240 -4.79 -18.63 9.16
CA GLY A 240 -4.47 -18.94 7.76
C GLY A 240 -4.13 -17.70 6.94
N VAL A 241 -4.92 -16.62 7.05
CA VAL A 241 -4.63 -15.35 6.36
C VAL A 241 -3.36 -14.72 6.90
N HIS A 242 -3.18 -14.68 8.22
CA HIS A 242 -2.00 -14.08 8.84
C HIS A 242 -0.70 -14.80 8.45
N ALA A 243 -0.65 -16.12 8.67
CA ALA A 243 0.57 -16.90 8.55
C ALA A 243 0.84 -17.42 7.13
N LYS A 244 -0.21 -17.66 6.33
CA LYS A 244 -0.08 -18.27 4.99
C LYS A 244 -0.35 -17.30 3.85
N ILE A 245 -0.94 -16.14 4.12
CA ILE A 245 -1.14 -15.09 3.10
C ILE A 245 -0.28 -13.86 3.40
N MET A 246 -0.52 -13.18 4.50
CA MET A 246 0.11 -11.90 4.79
C MET A 246 1.61 -12.04 5.03
N LEU A 247 2.05 -13.03 5.82
CA LEU A 247 3.48 -13.26 6.08
C LEU A 247 4.31 -13.43 4.79
N PRO A 248 4.03 -14.39 3.88
CA PRO A 248 4.83 -14.54 2.66
C PRO A 248 4.68 -13.36 1.69
N TRP A 249 3.53 -12.66 1.70
CA TRP A 249 3.34 -11.47 0.87
C TRP A 249 4.20 -10.29 1.38
N VAL A 250 4.19 -10.04 2.69
CA VAL A 250 5.04 -9.05 3.37
C VAL A 250 6.52 -9.39 3.18
N GLN A 251 6.91 -10.66 3.37
CA GLN A 251 8.30 -11.07 3.19
C GLN A 251 8.80 -10.76 1.77
N CYS A 252 8.02 -11.11 0.74
CA CYS A 252 8.40 -10.77 -0.63
C CYS A 252 8.49 -9.26 -0.83
N ALA A 253 7.56 -8.47 -0.29
CA ALA A 253 7.59 -7.02 -0.39
C ALA A 253 8.83 -6.40 0.27
N LEU A 254 9.32 -6.97 1.37
CA LEU A 254 10.54 -6.55 2.06
C LEU A 254 11.83 -7.06 1.37
N THR A 255 11.75 -8.08 0.51
CA THR A 255 12.88 -8.63 -0.23
C THR A 255 12.95 -8.03 -1.65
N GLN A 256 13.89 -7.11 -1.89
CA GLN A 256 14.00 -6.38 -3.16
C GLN A 256 14.02 -7.29 -4.39
N ASP A 257 14.81 -8.36 -4.36
CA ASP A 257 14.94 -9.28 -5.50
C ASP A 257 13.72 -10.20 -5.70
N CYS A 258 12.86 -10.34 -4.68
CA CYS A 258 11.56 -11.01 -4.81
C CYS A 258 10.55 -10.07 -5.48
N ILE A 259 10.36 -8.88 -4.91
CA ILE A 259 9.34 -7.93 -5.38
C ILE A 259 9.71 -7.27 -6.71
N LEU A 260 10.99 -7.07 -6.96
CA LEU A 260 11.55 -6.44 -8.15
C LEU A 260 12.71 -7.31 -8.70
N PRO A 261 12.42 -8.49 -9.29
CA PRO A 261 13.47 -9.30 -9.86
C PRO A 261 14.17 -8.57 -11.03
N ILE A 262 15.47 -8.79 -11.20
CA ILE A 262 16.25 -8.20 -12.31
C ILE A 262 15.56 -8.47 -13.65
N GLY A 263 15.22 -7.40 -14.37
CA GLY A 263 14.51 -7.44 -15.65
C GLY A 263 13.00 -7.16 -15.57
N ALA A 264 12.45 -7.00 -14.36
CA ALA A 264 11.06 -6.62 -14.16
C ALA A 264 10.80 -5.16 -14.57
N GLN A 265 9.65 -4.93 -15.21
CA GLN A 265 9.22 -3.63 -15.73
C GLN A 265 7.70 -3.51 -15.56
N SER A 266 7.18 -2.32 -15.25
CA SER A 266 5.74 -2.10 -15.03
C SER A 266 4.93 -2.03 -16.33
N GLY A 267 5.57 -1.61 -17.42
CA GLY A 267 4.94 -1.34 -18.72
C GLY A 267 5.43 -2.27 -19.82
N GLY A 268 4.95 -2.03 -21.04
CA GLY A 268 5.38 -2.78 -22.22
C GLY A 268 4.79 -4.19 -22.34
N CYS A 269 3.71 -4.48 -21.60
CA CYS A 269 3.00 -5.76 -21.63
C CYS A 269 2.57 -6.13 -23.06
N ARG A 270 2.96 -7.32 -23.53
CA ARG A 270 2.68 -7.82 -24.89
C ARG A 270 1.59 -8.88 -24.90
N PHE A 271 0.34 -8.46 -24.73
CA PHE A 271 -0.83 -9.36 -24.76
C PHE A 271 -1.25 -9.80 -26.17
N ASN A 272 -0.64 -9.22 -27.20
CA ASN A 272 -0.84 -9.61 -28.59
C ASN A 272 -0.11 -10.91 -28.95
N LYS A 273 0.80 -11.40 -28.10
CA LYS A 273 1.48 -12.68 -28.30
C LYS A 273 0.64 -13.82 -27.73
N LYS A 274 0.45 -14.86 -28.52
CA LYS A 274 -0.18 -16.11 -28.09
C LYS A 274 0.89 -17.15 -27.69
N PRO A 275 0.61 -18.03 -26.72
CA PRO A 275 -0.56 -18.00 -25.83
C PRO A 275 -0.50 -16.87 -24.78
N GLN A 276 -1.66 -16.28 -24.46
CA GLN A 276 -1.76 -15.10 -23.57
C GLN A 276 -1.39 -15.37 -22.11
N TYR A 277 -1.33 -16.64 -21.70
CA TYR A 277 -0.90 -17.04 -20.37
C TYR A 277 0.61 -16.97 -20.16
N ARG A 278 1.42 -16.82 -21.22
CA ARG A 278 2.87 -16.68 -21.07
C ARG A 278 3.21 -15.29 -20.57
N TYR A 279 4.36 -15.19 -19.89
CA TYR A 279 4.90 -13.92 -19.43
C TYR A 279 4.86 -12.86 -20.53
N SER A 280 4.14 -11.77 -20.28
CA SER A 280 3.86 -10.72 -21.26
C SER A 280 5.00 -9.70 -21.39
N GLY A 281 6.05 -9.82 -20.57
CA GLY A 281 7.17 -8.88 -20.54
C GLY A 281 7.01 -7.74 -19.53
N CYS A 282 5.93 -7.74 -18.73
CA CYS A 282 5.71 -6.78 -17.66
C CYS A 282 5.33 -7.49 -16.35
N HIS A 283 5.54 -6.80 -15.23
CA HIS A 283 5.45 -7.32 -13.88
C HIS A 283 4.55 -6.44 -13.00
N ARG A 284 3.68 -7.08 -12.20
CA ARG A 284 2.76 -6.40 -11.27
C ARG A 284 3.25 -6.31 -9.82
N TYR A 285 4.54 -6.59 -9.56
CA TYR A 285 5.19 -6.40 -8.26
C TYR A 285 4.41 -7.04 -7.10
N ASP A 286 3.92 -6.26 -6.13
CA ASP A 286 3.19 -6.77 -4.97
C ASP A 286 1.93 -7.55 -5.38
N GLY A 287 1.24 -7.12 -6.44
CA GLY A 287 0.09 -7.83 -7.00
C GLY A 287 0.49 -9.19 -7.59
N SER A 288 1.70 -9.35 -8.12
CA SER A 288 2.21 -10.66 -8.53
C SER A 288 2.47 -11.56 -7.32
N ALA A 289 3.11 -11.03 -6.28
CA ALA A 289 3.38 -11.76 -5.05
C ALA A 289 2.08 -12.22 -4.36
N LEU A 290 1.10 -11.32 -4.23
CA LEU A 290 -0.23 -11.63 -3.70
C LEU A 290 -0.86 -12.82 -4.44
N ASN A 291 -0.84 -12.79 -5.77
CA ASN A 291 -1.52 -13.80 -6.57
C ASN A 291 -0.82 -15.17 -6.54
N ILE A 292 0.51 -15.20 -6.41
CA ILE A 292 1.22 -16.45 -6.12
C ILE A 292 0.76 -17.02 -4.78
N VAL A 293 0.75 -16.19 -3.75
CA VAL A 293 0.39 -16.58 -2.39
C VAL A 293 -1.06 -17.08 -2.30
N LEU A 294 -2.01 -16.37 -2.92
CA LEU A 294 -3.42 -16.79 -2.97
C LEU A 294 -3.58 -18.13 -3.70
N GLY A 295 -2.90 -18.30 -4.85
CA GLY A 295 -2.92 -19.57 -5.58
C GLY A 295 -2.41 -20.74 -4.75
N LEU A 296 -1.30 -20.56 -4.03
CA LEU A 296 -0.75 -21.60 -3.16
C LEU A 296 -1.67 -21.93 -1.98
N TYR A 297 -2.23 -20.91 -1.32
CA TYR A 297 -3.07 -21.10 -0.14
C TYR A 297 -4.43 -21.72 -0.47
N PHE A 298 -5.06 -21.30 -1.57
CA PHE A 298 -6.37 -21.81 -1.98
C PHE A 298 -6.32 -23.03 -2.90
N GLY A 299 -5.14 -23.59 -3.17
CA GLY A 299 -4.99 -24.76 -4.03
C GLY A 299 -5.35 -24.48 -5.49
N PHE A 300 -5.05 -23.28 -5.97
CA PHE A 300 -5.29 -22.81 -7.34
C PHE A 300 -6.78 -22.76 -7.73
N ASP A 301 -7.70 -22.66 -6.76
CA ASP A 301 -9.13 -22.45 -7.00
C ASP A 301 -9.50 -20.99 -6.73
N GLU A 302 -9.59 -20.19 -7.80
CA GLU A 302 -9.89 -18.76 -7.72
C GLU A 302 -11.27 -18.46 -7.14
N LYS A 303 -12.21 -19.40 -7.25
CA LYS A 303 -13.59 -19.18 -6.82
C LYS A 303 -13.72 -19.05 -5.30
N ARG A 304 -12.71 -19.52 -4.56
CA ARG A 304 -12.66 -19.46 -3.09
C ARG A 304 -12.31 -18.08 -2.56
N TYR A 305 -11.67 -17.24 -3.36
CA TYR A 305 -11.20 -15.93 -2.92
C TYR A 305 -11.61 -14.79 -3.86
N THR A 306 -12.45 -15.06 -4.87
CA THR A 306 -13.00 -14.05 -5.79
C THR A 306 -14.46 -13.77 -5.47
N CYS A 307 -14.87 -12.50 -5.61
CA CYS A 307 -16.25 -12.07 -5.37
C CYS A 307 -17.22 -12.84 -6.28
N LYS A 308 -18.25 -13.47 -5.70
CA LYS A 308 -19.24 -14.30 -6.42
C LYS A 308 -20.43 -13.52 -6.95
N GLY A 309 -20.61 -12.28 -6.49
CA GLY A 309 -21.71 -11.41 -6.86
C GLY A 309 -21.52 -10.69 -8.20
N LYS A 310 -22.63 -10.32 -8.84
CA LYS A 310 -22.64 -9.34 -9.94
C LYS A 310 -22.75 -7.90 -9.44
N GLU A 311 -22.85 -7.73 -8.13
CA GLU A 311 -22.95 -6.44 -7.49
C GLU A 311 -21.67 -5.66 -7.71
N ARG A 312 -21.86 -4.40 -8.09
CA ARG A 312 -20.75 -3.46 -8.19
C ARG A 312 -20.63 -2.78 -6.83
N TYR A 313 -19.54 -3.04 -6.13
CA TYR A 313 -19.25 -2.41 -4.83
C TYR A 313 -18.45 -1.12 -4.99
N PHE A 314 -17.65 -1.02 -6.05
CA PHE A 314 -16.71 0.09 -6.24
C PHE A 314 -16.69 0.65 -7.66
N ARG A 315 -16.22 1.89 -7.78
CA ARG A 315 -15.84 2.53 -9.05
C ARG A 315 -14.48 3.19 -8.90
N LYS A 316 -13.72 3.22 -9.98
CA LYS A 316 -12.47 3.98 -10.06
C LYS A 316 -12.75 5.44 -10.40
N VAL A 317 -11.95 6.35 -9.84
CA VAL A 317 -12.04 7.81 -10.01
C VAL A 317 -10.70 8.35 -10.48
N THR A 318 -10.70 9.07 -11.60
CA THR A 318 -9.47 9.68 -12.13
C THR A 318 -9.06 10.90 -11.32
N MET A 319 -7.81 11.33 -11.48
CA MET A 319 -7.32 12.53 -10.80
C MET A 319 -8.09 13.79 -11.21
N GLU A 320 -8.44 13.92 -12.49
CA GLU A 320 -9.24 15.05 -12.99
C GLU A 320 -10.63 15.06 -12.36
N THR A 321 -11.23 13.87 -12.24
CA THR A 321 -12.55 13.73 -11.60
C THR A 321 -12.47 14.08 -10.11
N ALA A 322 -11.44 13.61 -9.41
CA ALA A 322 -11.23 13.93 -8.00
C ALA A 322 -10.95 15.42 -7.77
N ALA A 323 -10.18 16.06 -8.65
CA ALA A 323 -9.94 17.49 -8.61
C ALA A 323 -11.23 18.30 -8.81
N ALA A 324 -12.07 17.88 -9.76
CA ALA A 324 -13.38 18.50 -9.99
C ALA A 324 -14.34 18.29 -8.80
N GLU A 325 -14.36 17.08 -8.22
CA GLU A 325 -15.10 16.78 -6.98
C GLU A 325 -14.64 17.72 -5.85
N MET A 326 -13.33 17.96 -5.70
CA MET A 326 -12.79 18.86 -4.67
C MET A 326 -13.16 20.33 -4.94
N ALA A 327 -12.99 20.82 -6.16
CA ALA A 327 -13.32 22.20 -6.51
C ALA A 327 -14.80 22.53 -6.24
N GLY A 328 -15.70 21.57 -6.45
CA GLY A 328 -17.12 21.72 -6.09
C GLY A 328 -17.35 21.86 -4.58
N LEU A 329 -16.53 21.23 -3.74
CA LEU A 329 -16.62 21.36 -2.28
C LEU A 329 -16.16 22.74 -1.79
N GLU A 330 -15.09 23.27 -2.36
CA GLU A 330 -14.62 24.64 -2.11
C GLU A 330 -15.70 25.66 -2.51
N GLY A 331 -16.29 25.50 -3.69
CA GLY A 331 -17.39 26.33 -4.16
C GLY A 331 -18.56 26.37 -3.18
N ASN A 332 -19.02 25.20 -2.73
CA ASN A 332 -20.14 25.07 -1.78
C ASN A 332 -19.81 25.65 -0.39
N ALA A 333 -18.56 25.58 0.05
CA ALA A 333 -18.14 26.19 1.32
C ALA A 333 -18.15 27.73 1.25
N THR A 334 -17.79 28.31 0.10
CA THR A 334 -17.96 29.75 -0.15
C THR A 334 -19.43 30.16 -0.17
N GLU A 335 -20.32 29.38 -0.78
CA GLU A 335 -21.76 29.67 -0.82
C GLU A 335 -22.45 29.56 0.54
N ALA A 336 -22.06 28.58 1.37
CA ALA A 336 -22.56 28.45 2.75
C ALA A 336 -22.14 29.64 3.65
N THR A 337 -21.12 30.39 3.24
CA THR A 337 -20.64 31.61 3.93
C THR A 337 -21.17 32.89 3.26
N SER A 338 -21.88 32.79 2.14
CA SER A 338 -22.37 33.92 1.35
C SER A 338 -23.88 33.82 1.03
N ILE A 339 -24.72 33.62 2.05
CA ILE A 339 -26.08 34.18 2.01
C ILE A 339 -26.00 35.65 2.45
N SER A 340 -25.29 36.47 1.67
CA SER A 340 -25.63 37.87 1.41
C SER A 340 -24.67 38.41 0.35
N LYS A 341 -25.16 38.47 -0.90
CA LYS A 341 -25.03 39.56 -1.89
C LYS A 341 -24.84 39.01 -3.30
N ASP A 342 -25.82 39.38 -4.13
CA ASP A 342 -25.85 39.30 -5.59
C ASP A 342 -24.58 39.88 -6.25
N PHE A 343 -24.07 39.24 -7.32
CA PHE A 343 -24.31 39.65 -8.72
C PHE A 343 -23.46 38.83 -9.74
N SER A 344 -24.15 38.38 -10.81
CA SER A 344 -23.77 38.23 -12.23
C SER A 344 -22.49 37.52 -12.72
N TYR A 345 -22.73 36.45 -13.49
CA TYR A 345 -22.28 36.15 -14.87
C TYR A 345 -20.89 36.63 -15.35
N ILE A 346 -20.07 35.71 -15.88
CA ILE A 346 -19.31 35.85 -17.15
C ILE A 346 -18.99 34.45 -17.72
N SER A 347 -19.09 34.40 -19.05
CA SER A 347 -18.94 33.26 -19.97
C SER A 347 -17.48 32.87 -20.26
N SER A 348 -17.32 31.63 -20.73
CA SER A 348 -16.15 30.97 -21.33
C SER A 348 -15.37 31.81 -22.35
N HIS A 349 -14.06 31.56 -22.48
CA HIS A 349 -13.37 31.08 -23.70
C HIS A 349 -11.87 30.85 -23.48
N ASP A 350 -11.36 29.83 -24.20
CA ASP A 350 -9.97 29.51 -24.57
C ASP A 350 -8.90 29.35 -23.48
N LEU A 351 -8.33 28.15 -23.40
CA LEU A 351 -6.87 27.95 -23.45
C LEU A 351 -6.54 26.54 -23.97
N THR A 352 -5.59 26.54 -24.90
CA THR A 352 -5.17 25.47 -25.81
C THR A 352 -4.37 24.35 -25.14
N TYR A 353 -4.57 23.13 -25.63
CA TYR A 353 -3.83 21.91 -25.27
C TYR A 353 -2.36 22.01 -25.72
N GLU A 354 -1.43 22.19 -24.78
CA GLU A 354 -0.02 21.84 -24.96
C GLU A 354 0.31 20.58 -24.16
N HIS A 355 0.98 19.64 -24.83
CA HIS A 355 1.49 18.38 -24.28
C HIS A 355 2.55 18.67 -23.20
N ILE A 356 2.14 18.73 -21.94
CA ILE A 356 3.04 18.58 -20.80
C ILE A 356 2.85 17.17 -20.24
N THR A 357 3.79 16.27 -20.52
CA THR A 357 3.96 15.05 -19.72
C THR A 357 4.40 15.45 -18.33
N VAL A 358 3.45 15.73 -17.45
CA VAL A 358 3.71 15.81 -16.02
C VAL A 358 3.73 14.39 -15.49
N ASN A 359 4.88 13.96 -14.97
CA ASN A 359 4.97 12.75 -14.15
C ASN A 359 4.18 12.98 -12.85
N HIS A 360 2.85 12.87 -12.91
CA HIS A 360 2.01 12.80 -11.72
C HIS A 360 2.08 11.37 -11.19
N ARG A 361 2.81 11.27 -10.08
CA ARG A 361 3.03 10.06 -9.27
C ARG A 361 1.82 9.87 -8.32
N PRO A 362 1.06 8.77 -8.40
CA PRO A 362 -0.06 8.52 -7.51
C PRO A 362 0.25 8.01 -6.07
N THR A 363 -0.03 8.85 -5.07
CA THR A 363 0.02 8.56 -3.62
C THR A 363 -1.19 7.78 -3.09
N VAL A 364 -0.96 6.80 -2.22
CA VAL A 364 -2.01 5.88 -1.73
C VAL A 364 -2.55 6.24 -0.36
N PHE A 365 -3.88 6.18 -0.25
CA PHE A 365 -4.67 6.23 0.97
C PHE A 365 -5.41 4.91 1.07
N SER A 366 -5.34 4.25 2.22
CA SER A 366 -5.96 2.93 2.41
C SER A 366 -7.06 3.03 3.46
N LEU A 367 -8.30 2.63 3.11
CA LEU A 367 -9.43 2.45 4.04
C LEU A 367 -9.36 1.10 4.74
N TYR A 368 -9.88 1.09 5.95
CA TYR A 368 -10.14 -0.10 6.76
C TYR A 368 -11.53 0.08 7.36
N ILE A 369 -12.23 -1.02 7.62
CA ILE A 369 -13.60 -1.01 8.13
C ILE A 369 -13.60 -1.88 9.36
N ASN A 370 -13.55 -1.28 10.55
CA ASN A 370 -13.77 -2.03 11.80
C ASN A 370 -15.28 -2.21 12.01
N ASN A 371 -15.71 -3.45 12.25
CA ASN A 371 -17.10 -3.78 12.56
C ASN A 371 -17.33 -3.63 14.07
N GLN A 372 -18.14 -2.65 14.47
CA GLN A 372 -18.62 -2.49 15.85
C GLN A 372 -20.09 -2.89 16.02
N SER A 373 -20.66 -3.68 15.11
CA SER A 373 -21.98 -4.27 15.37
C SER A 373 -21.81 -5.50 16.28
N GLY A 374 -22.43 -5.47 17.45
CA GLY A 374 -22.34 -6.51 18.49
C GLY A 374 -22.92 -7.88 18.10
N ALA A 375 -23.37 -8.06 16.86
CA ALA A 375 -23.93 -9.32 16.36
C ALA A 375 -22.85 -10.31 15.85
N ASP A 376 -21.63 -9.85 15.54
CA ASP A 376 -20.58 -10.69 14.93
C ASP A 376 -19.52 -11.20 15.92
N ALA A 377 -19.61 -10.83 17.19
CA ALA A 377 -18.76 -11.39 18.25
C ALA A 377 -19.00 -12.89 18.44
N GLU A 378 -20.23 -13.37 18.25
CA GLU A 378 -20.56 -14.81 18.29
C GLU A 378 -19.94 -15.56 17.10
N LEU A 379 -19.95 -14.97 15.90
CA LEU A 379 -19.42 -15.58 14.67
C LEU A 379 -17.89 -15.72 14.70
N LEU A 380 -17.19 -14.71 15.24
CA LEU A 380 -15.74 -14.77 15.47
C LEU A 380 -15.37 -15.74 16.61
N SER A 381 -16.22 -15.92 17.62
CA SER A 381 -15.99 -16.92 18.68
C SER A 381 -16.09 -18.36 18.14
N ALA A 382 -16.97 -18.60 17.16
CA ALA A 382 -17.16 -19.91 16.53
C ALA A 382 -15.94 -20.35 15.68
N LEU A 383 -15.18 -19.40 15.13
CA LEU A 383 -13.96 -19.69 14.37
C LEU A 383 -12.74 -19.98 15.26
N ASN A 384 -12.69 -19.41 16.48
CA ASN A 384 -11.59 -19.62 17.42
C ASN A 384 -11.70 -20.95 18.20
N HIS A 385 -12.81 -21.67 18.09
CA HIS A 385 -12.97 -23.00 18.69
C HIS A 385 -13.12 -24.04 17.60
N GLY A 386 -11.98 -24.52 17.10
CA GLY A 386 -11.89 -25.71 16.26
C GLY A 386 -12.42 -26.95 16.99
N GLN A 387 -13.74 -27.14 16.98
CA GLN A 387 -14.38 -28.43 17.19
C GLN A 387 -15.49 -28.58 16.16
N GLY A 388 -15.31 -29.54 15.25
CA GLY A 388 -16.37 -29.94 14.34
C GLY A 388 -17.58 -30.42 15.14
N LEU A 389 -18.70 -29.73 14.99
CA LEU A 389 -20.01 -30.26 15.35
C LEU A 389 -20.96 -30.06 14.18
N ALA A 390 -21.30 -31.18 13.53
CA ALA A 390 -22.47 -31.29 12.69
C ALA A 390 -23.71 -31.02 13.56
N LEU A 391 -24.57 -30.08 13.16
CA LEU A 391 -25.86 -29.90 13.81
C LEU A 391 -26.96 -29.69 12.78
N HIS A 392 -27.86 -30.67 12.77
CA HIS A 392 -29.14 -30.70 12.09
C HIS A 392 -29.99 -29.48 12.42
N LEU A 393 -30.48 -28.80 11.39
CA LEU A 393 -31.51 -27.77 11.50
C LEU A 393 -32.88 -28.44 11.60
N THR A 394 -33.51 -28.34 12.78
CA THR A 394 -34.97 -28.47 12.93
C THR A 394 -35.58 -27.13 13.30
N THR A 395 -36.77 -26.92 12.78
CA THR A 395 -37.56 -25.69 12.65
C THR A 395 -38.12 -25.12 13.96
N GLN A 396 -38.56 -23.85 13.86
CA GLN A 396 -39.59 -23.13 14.63
C GLN A 396 -39.18 -22.21 15.80
N SER A 397 -39.47 -20.92 15.56
CA SER A 397 -40.27 -20.00 16.39
C SER A 397 -39.72 -19.40 17.70
N ASP A 398 -39.85 -18.07 17.76
CA ASP A 398 -40.14 -17.19 18.89
C ASP A 398 -39.04 -16.78 19.93
N ILE A 399 -38.71 -15.49 19.86
CA ILE A 399 -38.71 -14.47 20.95
C ILE A 399 -37.68 -14.55 22.12
N LEU A 400 -37.06 -13.39 22.36
CA LEU A 400 -36.50 -12.79 23.61
C LEU A 400 -34.97 -12.83 23.89
N LEU A 401 -34.35 -11.65 23.66
CA LEU A 401 -33.42 -10.87 24.48
C LEU A 401 -32.40 -11.50 25.47
N LEU A 402 -31.22 -10.84 25.45
CA LEU A 402 -30.21 -10.62 26.50
C LEU A 402 -29.14 -11.71 26.70
N ALA A 403 -27.98 -11.52 26.09
CA ALA A 403 -26.79 -10.90 26.71
C ALA A 403 -25.79 -10.50 25.64
#